data_AF-A0A0C2GSD0-F1
#
_entry.id   AF-A0A0C2GSD0-F1
#
_cell.length_a   1.000
_cell.length_b   1.000
_cell.length_c   1.000
_cell.angle_alpha   90.00
_cell.angle_beta   90.00
_cell.angle_gamma   90.00
#
_symmetry.space_group_name_H-M   'P 1'
#
loop_
_entity.id
_entity.type
_entity.pdbx_description
1 polymer ?
#
loop_
_entity_poly.entity_id
_entity_poly.type
_entity_poly.pdbx_seq_one_letter_code
_entity_poly.pdbx_strand_id
1 'polypeptide(L)' 'MHDQCFKVKGWGMSFSPCWWACDLRRCWHDSSGPVHYNVVIDCGETFYKGFTVIEIEDFISKLRLVAPEAVFVPELPF' A
#
# COMPACT_ATOMS: atom_id res chain seq x y z
N MET A 1 4.52 29.41 -13.71
CA MET A 1 4.50 28.01 -14.17
C MET A 1 5.75 27.32 -13.64
N HIS A 2 5.72 26.76 -12.43
CA HIS A 2 6.80 25.93 -11.91
C HIS A 2 6.22 24.84 -11.01
N ASP A 3 6.92 23.70 -10.96
CA ASP A 3 6.68 22.49 -10.17
C ASP A 3 5.82 21.36 -10.75
N GLN A 4 6.07 21.01 -12.02
CA GLN A 4 5.77 19.68 -12.58
C GLN A 4 6.97 18.71 -12.54
N CYS A 5 8.01 18.97 -11.72
CA CYS A 5 9.26 18.20 -11.73
C CYS A 5 9.24 16.90 -10.88
N PHE A 6 8.13 16.58 -10.18
CA PHE A 6 8.02 15.37 -9.34
C PHE A 6 6.97 14.35 -9.83
N LYS A 7 6.61 14.39 -11.12
CA LYS A 7 5.71 13.40 -11.73
C LYS A 7 6.45 12.12 -12.15
N VAL A 8 7.06 11.43 -11.20
CA VAL A 8 7.19 9.96 -11.21
C VAL A 8 7.21 9.49 -9.75
N LYS A 9 6.06 9.47 -9.08
CA LYS A 9 5.91 8.62 -7.87
C LYS A 9 5.61 7.21 -8.35
N GLY A 10 6.63 6.62 -8.96
CA GLY A 10 6.55 5.34 -9.66
C GLY A 10 6.29 4.22 -8.66
N TRP A 11 5.40 3.32 -9.03
CA TRP A 11 5.35 2.04 -8.36
C TRP A 11 6.69 1.33 -8.61
N GLY A 12 7.30 0.75 -7.57
CA GLY A 12 8.52 -0.03 -7.67
C GLY A 12 8.22 -1.51 -7.46
N MET A 13 8.74 -2.38 -8.32
CA MET A 13 8.58 -3.83 -8.15
C MET A 13 9.69 -4.36 -7.23
N SER A 14 9.31 -5.09 -6.18
CA SER A 14 10.26 -5.88 -5.38
C SER A 14 10.51 -7.26 -6.02
N PHE A 15 11.29 -8.13 -5.36
CA PHE A 15 11.42 -9.54 -5.77
C PHE A 15 10.13 -10.37 -5.59
N SER A 16 9.08 -9.78 -5.01
CA SER A 16 7.73 -10.35 -4.94
C SER A 16 6.88 -9.91 -6.13
N PRO A 17 5.79 -10.63 -6.48
CA PRO A 17 4.88 -10.26 -7.58
C PRO A 17 3.99 -9.04 -7.25
N CYS A 18 4.52 -8.06 -6.53
CA CYS A 18 3.82 -6.89 -6.03
C CYS A 18 4.54 -5.60 -6.45
N TRP A 19 3.79 -4.71 -7.08
CA TRP A 19 4.18 -3.33 -7.30
C TRP A 19 3.88 -2.53 -6.03
N TRP A 20 4.90 -1.95 -5.42
CA TRP A 20 4.74 -1.14 -4.22
C TRP A 20 4.70 0.35 -4.56
N ALA A 21 3.76 1.08 -3.95
CA ALA A 21 3.78 2.53 -3.97
C ALA A 21 5.09 3.04 -3.33
N CYS A 22 5.69 4.08 -3.91
CA CYS A 22 6.88 4.71 -3.34
C CYS A 22 6.61 5.22 -1.92
N ASP A 23 7.08 4.46 -0.94
CA ASP A 23 7.10 4.85 0.46
C ASP A 23 8.54 4.89 0.95
N LEU A 24 9.20 6.05 0.77
CA LEU A 24 10.57 6.26 1.27
C LEU A 24 10.64 6.20 2.80
N ARG A 25 9.49 6.30 3.51
CA ARG A 25 9.44 6.22 4.96
C ARG A 25 9.48 4.77 5.45
N ARG A 26 9.14 3.77 4.61
CA ARG A 26 9.26 2.33 4.94
C ARG A 26 10.62 1.94 5.52
N CYS A 27 11.68 2.55 5.02
CA CYS A 27 13.05 2.27 5.44
C CYS A 27 13.52 3.11 6.64
N TRP A 28 12.73 4.10 7.08
CA TRP A 28 13.04 5.05 8.14
C TRP A 28 11.88 5.16 9.14
N HIS A 29 11.44 4.02 9.64
CA HIS A 29 10.55 3.99 10.80
C HIS A 29 11.39 3.83 12.06
N ASP A 30 11.46 4.89 12.86
CA ASP A 30 11.94 4.78 14.23
C ASP A 30 10.95 3.91 15.04
N SER A 31 11.47 3.12 15.98
CA SER A 31 10.68 2.21 16.83
C SER A 31 9.63 2.92 17.72
N SER A 32 9.64 4.26 17.74
CA SER A 32 8.72 5.12 18.47
C SER A 32 7.54 5.64 17.64
N GLY A 33 7.51 5.35 16.33
CA GLY A 33 6.46 5.80 15.41
C GLY A 33 5.18 4.96 15.46
N PRO A 34 4.13 5.38 14.73
CA PRO A 34 2.91 4.59 14.58
C PRO A 34 3.21 3.23 13.93
N VAL A 35 2.39 2.22 14.22
CA VAL A 35 2.54 0.88 13.63
C VAL A 35 2.21 0.96 12.14
N HIS A 36 3.10 0.47 11.29
CA HIS A 36 2.91 0.46 9.84
C HIS A 36 2.45 -0.92 9.38
N TYR A 37 1.42 -0.95 8.55
CA TYR A 37 0.80 -2.15 8.00
C TYR A 37 0.96 -2.16 6.48
N ASN A 38 1.34 -3.31 5.93
CA ASN A 38 1.44 -3.51 4.50
C ASN A 38 0.10 -4.01 3.97
N VAL A 39 -0.50 -3.26 3.05
CA VAL A 39 -1.73 -3.64 2.35
C VAL A 39 -1.36 -4.06 0.95
N VAL A 40 -1.89 -5.20 0.50
CA VAL A 40 -1.78 -5.69 -0.87
C VAL A 40 -3.19 -5.80 -1.43
N ILE A 41 -3.40 -5.20 -2.59
CA ILE A 41 -4.64 -5.28 -3.36
C ILE A 41 -4.42 -6.27 -4.50
N ASP A 42 -5.29 -7.28 -4.53
CA ASP A 42 -5.50 -8.15 -5.68
C ASP A 42 -6.75 -7.69 -6.45
N CYS A 43 -6.56 -7.37 -7.73
CA CYS A 43 -7.63 -7.01 -8.66
C CYS A 43 -7.84 -8.07 -9.75
N GLY A 44 -7.26 -9.27 -9.61
CA GLY A 44 -7.24 -10.31 -10.66
C GLY A 44 -6.26 -10.00 -11.80
N GLU A 45 -5.27 -9.14 -11.57
CA GLU A 45 -4.24 -8.79 -12.54
C GLU A 45 -2.98 -9.66 -12.38
N THR A 46 -2.05 -9.59 -13.35
CA THR A 46 -0.78 -10.35 -13.30
C THR A 46 0.09 -10.01 -12.09
N PHE A 47 0.01 -8.78 -11.60
CA PHE A 47 0.80 -8.30 -10.48
C PHE A 47 -0.10 -7.63 -9.44
N TYR A 48 0.22 -7.85 -8.17
CA TYR A 48 -0.45 -7.18 -7.06
C TYR A 48 -0.01 -5.71 -6.96
N LYS A 49 -0.83 -4.90 -6.27
CA LYS A 49 -0.50 -3.51 -5.94
C LYS A 49 -0.45 -3.36 -4.42
N GLY A 50 0.65 -2.88 -3.88
CA GLY A 50 0.83 -2.74 -2.44
C GLY A 50 1.19 -1.34 -1.98
N PHE A 51 0.79 -0.99 -0.75
CA PHE A 51 1.16 0.26 -0.08
C PHE A 51 1.18 0.08 1.44
N THR A 52 1.62 1.10 2.16
CA THR A 52 1.67 1.11 3.63
C THR A 52 0.55 1.99 4.19
N VAL A 53 -0.04 1.57 5.33
CA VAL A 53 -0.98 2.37 6.13
C VAL A 53 -0.56 2.35 7.60
N ILE A 54 -0.95 3.36 8.39
CA ILE A 54 -0.66 3.42 9.83
C ILE A 54 -1.88 3.15 10.73
N GLU A 55 -3.09 3.28 10.18
CA GLU A 55 -4.36 3.08 10.90
C GLU A 55 -5.18 2.02 10.15
N ILE A 56 -4.79 0.75 10.31
CA ILE A 56 -5.37 -0.35 9.52
C ILE A 56 -6.87 -0.51 9.75
N GLU A 57 -7.35 -0.32 10.98
CA GLU A 57 -8.77 -0.44 11.31
C GLU A 57 -9.62 0.66 10.66
N ASP A 58 -9.18 1.91 10.73
CA ASP A 58 -9.88 3.01 10.05
C ASP A 58 -9.85 2.81 8.53
N PHE A 59 -8.69 2.44 7.97
CA PHE A 59 -8.57 2.13 6.55
C PHE A 59 -9.55 1.04 6.11
N ILE A 60 -9.61 -0.10 6.82
CA ILE A 60 -10.56 -1.19 6.53
C ILE A 60 -12.00 -0.69 6.64
N SER A 61 -12.32 0.11 7.67
CA SER A 61 -13.66 0.67 7.87
C SER A 61 -14.11 1.52 6.67
N LYS A 62 -13.21 2.37 6.14
CA LYS A 62 -13.49 3.20 4.97
C LYS A 62 -13.53 2.36 3.69
N LEU A 63 -12.65 1.38 3.56
CA LEU A 63 -12.59 0.55 2.36
C LEU A 63 -13.87 -0.27 2.20
N ARG A 64 -14.45 -0.80 3.29
CA ARG A 64 -15.74 -1.49 3.27
C ARG A 64 -16.90 -0.66 2.72
N LEU A 65 -16.83 0.67 2.83
CA LEU A 65 -17.85 1.57 2.28
C LEU A 65 -17.72 1.75 0.76
N VAL A 66 -16.49 1.67 0.23
CA VAL A 66 -16.17 1.93 -1.18
C VAL A 66 -16.10 0.63 -1.99
N ALA A 67 -15.69 -0.47 -1.36
CA ALA A 67 -15.55 -1.79 -1.95
C ALA A 67 -16.21 -2.83 -1.03
N PRO A 68 -17.56 -2.88 -0.97
CA PRO A 68 -18.28 -3.79 -0.06
C PRO A 68 -18.07 -5.26 -0.40
N GLU A 69 -17.77 -5.57 -1.66
CA GLU A 69 -17.49 -6.93 -2.15
C GLU A 69 -16.03 -7.36 -1.96
N ALA A 70 -15.17 -6.49 -1.41
CA ALA A 70 -13.77 -6.82 -1.19
C ALA A 70 -13.63 -7.89 -0.08
N VAL A 71 -12.77 -8.87 -0.32
CA VAL A 71 -12.40 -9.88 0.68
C VAL A 71 -11.15 -9.40 1.43
N PHE A 72 -11.20 -9.47 2.76
CA PHE A 72 -10.11 -9.03 3.63
C PHE A 72 -9.43 -10.25 4.24
N VAL A 73 -8.14 -10.44 3.97
CA VAL A 73 -7.32 -11.54 4.50
C VAL A 73 -6.16 -10.95 5.29
N PRO A 74 -5.88 -11.41 6.52
CA PRO A 74 -4.80 -10.88 7.37
C PRO A 74 -3.40 -11.39 6.99
N GLU A 75 -3.24 -12.00 5.82
CA GLU A 75 -2.01 -12.62 5.33
C GLU A 75 -1.67 -12.08 3.93
N LEU A 76 -0.38 -11.98 3.64
CA LEU A 76 0.06 -11.61 2.29
C LEU A 76 -0.11 -12.80 1.33
N PRO A 77 -0.43 -12.55 0.06
CA PRO A 77 -0.69 -13.61 -0.92
C PRO A 77 0.59 -14.28 -1.47
N PHE A 78 1.77 -14.05 -0.85
CA PHE A 78 3.07 -14.56 -1.27
C PHE A 78 4.07 -14.62 -0.11
#